data_AF-A0A399ZMS5-F1
#
_entry.id   AF-A0A399ZMS5-F1
#
_cell.length_a   1.000
_cell.length_b   1.000
_cell.length_c   1.000
_cell.angle_alpha   90.00
_cell.angle_beta   90.00
_cell.angle_gamma   90.00
#
_symmetry.space_group_name_H-M   'P 1'
#
loop_
_entity.id
_entity.type
_entity.pdbx_description
1 polymer ?
#
loop_
_entity_poly.entity_id
_entity_poly.type
_entity_poly.pdbx_seq_one_letter_code
_entity_poly.pdbx_strand_id
1 'polypeptide(L)'
;MNSVLTHKHFEGRWIGETIECESPAHLWHIRLRGSWLQVQTVWEGHETIGAPMYCNLIAGEPAFEIKTELTNFRAQLVDAQHFIIAGWDTNDMRGGVGPAYDVVFSRPGIAELNARSVWLEWKQNQTRSEREG
;
A
#
# COMPACT_ATOMS: atom_id res chain seq x y z
N MET A 1 18.74 13.63 11.59
CA MET A 1 18.66 12.18 11.88
C MET A 1 17.21 11.67 11.94
N ASN A 2 16.31 12.10 11.03
CA ASN A 2 14.86 11.74 11.10
C ASN A 2 14.36 10.77 10.01
N SER A 3 15.17 10.39 9.03
CA SER A 3 14.71 9.55 7.90
C SER A 3 14.67 8.04 8.20
N VAL A 4 15.44 7.54 9.17
CA VAL A 4 15.51 6.09 9.44
C VAL A 4 14.29 5.58 10.24
N LEU A 5 13.65 6.47 11.01
CA LEU A 5 12.50 6.11 11.85
C LEU A 5 11.22 5.93 11.02
N THR A 6 11.01 6.73 9.96
CA THR A 6 9.83 6.61 9.10
C THR A 6 9.79 5.31 8.30
N HIS A 7 10.96 4.80 7.88
CA HIS A 7 11.02 3.62 7.01
C HIS A 7 10.70 2.30 7.73
N LYS A 8 10.98 2.20 9.03
CA LYS A 8 10.62 1.01 9.83
C LYS A 8 9.11 0.85 10.00
N HIS A 9 8.33 1.91 9.82
CA HIS A 9 6.88 1.84 9.97
C HIS A 9 6.21 0.93 8.95
N PHE A 10 6.84 0.66 7.79
CA PHE A 10 6.29 -0.27 6.80
C PHE A 10 6.61 -1.74 7.08
N GLU A 11 7.61 -2.05 7.91
CA GLU A 11 8.01 -3.44 8.15
C GLU A 11 6.90 -4.24 8.87
N GLY A 12 6.73 -5.50 8.49
CA GLY A 12 5.79 -6.44 9.10
C GLY A 12 4.66 -6.86 8.17
N ARG A 13 3.59 -7.40 8.77
CA ARG A 13 2.41 -7.88 8.06
C ARG A 13 1.39 -6.76 7.90
N TRP A 14 0.72 -6.77 6.76
CA TRP A 14 -0.32 -5.84 6.35
C TRP A 14 -1.44 -6.56 5.61
N ILE A 15 -2.65 -6.03 5.72
CA ILE A 15 -3.85 -6.56 5.07
C ILE A 15 -4.38 -5.48 4.15
N GLY A 16 -4.32 -5.74 2.85
CA GLY A 16 -4.78 -4.84 1.80
C GLY A 16 -6.25 -5.06 1.48
N GLU A 17 -7.05 -4.03 1.69
CA GLU A 17 -8.47 -3.96 1.30
C GLU A 17 -8.60 -3.08 0.05
N THR A 18 -9.14 -3.67 -1.01
CA THR A 18 -9.47 -2.93 -2.23
C THR A 18 -10.78 -2.17 -2.01
N ILE A 19 -10.70 -0.85 -2.04
CA ILE A 19 -11.86 -0.01 -1.78
C ILE A 19 -12.82 -0.08 -2.97
N GLU A 20 -14.13 -0.12 -2.67
CA GLU A 20 -15.23 -0.16 -3.67
C GLU A 20 -15.26 -1.42 -4.54
N CYS A 21 -14.53 -2.47 -4.17
CA CYS A 21 -14.51 -3.75 -4.88
C CYS A 21 -14.65 -4.91 -3.90
N GLU A 22 -15.49 -5.90 -4.21
CA GLU A 22 -15.50 -7.19 -3.51
C GLU A 22 -14.35 -8.06 -4.04
N SER A 23 -13.12 -7.72 -3.63
CA SER A 23 -11.92 -8.52 -3.90
C SER A 23 -11.44 -9.15 -2.60
N PRO A 24 -10.90 -10.39 -2.62
CA PRO A 24 -10.24 -10.98 -1.46
C PRO A 24 -9.13 -10.07 -0.95
N ALA A 25 -8.92 -10.02 0.37
CA ALA A 25 -7.85 -9.20 0.93
C ALA A 25 -6.47 -9.77 0.56
N HIS A 26 -5.51 -8.87 0.38
CA HIS A 26 -4.13 -9.23 0.03
C HIS A 26 -3.27 -9.09 1.27
N LEU A 27 -2.65 -10.18 1.71
CA LEU A 27 -1.68 -10.13 2.80
C LEU A 27 -0.31 -9.76 2.24
N TRP A 28 0.28 -8.70 2.77
CA TRP A 28 1.64 -8.30 2.42
C TRP A 28 2.56 -8.51 3.62
N HIS A 29 3.67 -9.20 3.40
CA HIS A 29 4.79 -9.27 4.33
C HIS A 29 5.91 -8.41 3.81
N ILE A 30 6.13 -7.28 4.49
CA ILE A 30 7.13 -6.28 4.11
C ILE A 30 8.35 -6.44 5.00
N ARG A 31 9.54 -6.48 4.41
CA ARG A 31 10.83 -6.54 5.10
C ARG A 31 11.73 -5.41 4.65
N LEU A 32 12.37 -4.72 5.60
CA LEU A 32 13.35 -3.69 5.27
C LEU A 32 14.70 -4.31 4.93
N ARG A 33 15.30 -3.89 3.81
CA ARG A 33 16.58 -4.39 3.29
C ARG A 33 17.49 -3.21 2.94
N GLY A 34 18.09 -2.60 3.95
CA GLY A 34 18.91 -1.40 3.75
C GLY A 34 18.03 -0.22 3.30
N SER A 35 18.14 0.18 2.03
CA SER A 35 17.41 1.32 1.45
C SER A 35 16.15 0.93 0.66
N TRP A 36 15.80 -0.36 0.60
CA TRP A 36 14.64 -0.84 -0.15
C TRP A 36 13.79 -1.79 0.69
N LEU A 37 12.55 -2.02 0.26
CA LEU A 37 11.60 -2.93 0.89
C LEU A 37 11.40 -4.16 0.00
N GLN A 38 11.43 -5.34 0.62
CA GLN A 38 10.97 -6.56 -0.01
C GLN A 38 9.51 -6.78 0.40
N VAL A 39 8.62 -6.90 -0.57
CA VAL A 39 7.20 -7.19 -0.34
C VAL A 39 6.90 -8.60 -0.84
N GLN A 40 6.41 -9.44 0.05
CA GLN A 40 5.91 -10.77 -0.29
C GLN A 40 4.39 -10.77 -0.21
N THR A 41 3.72 -11.01 -1.33
CA THR A 41 2.26 -11.09 -1.39
C THR A 41 1.77 -12.51 -1.11
N VAL A 42 0.67 -12.61 -0.36
CA VAL A 42 -0.06 -13.84 -0.06
C VAL A 42 -1.54 -13.53 -0.22
N TRP A 43 -2.26 -14.38 -0.95
CA TRP A 43 -3.68 -14.20 -1.19
C TRP A 43 -4.49 -14.90 -0.10
N GLU A 44 -5.51 -14.23 0.44
CA GLU A 44 -6.37 -14.86 1.44
C GLU A 44 -7.07 -16.11 0.87
N GLY A 45 -7.04 -17.22 1.62
CA GLY A 45 -7.67 -18.49 1.22
C GLY A 45 -6.86 -19.33 0.22
N HIS A 46 -5.74 -18.82 -0.30
CA HIS A 46 -4.88 -19.55 -1.23
C HIS A 46 -3.46 -19.62 -0.65
N GLU A 47 -2.90 -20.83 -0.50
CA GLU A 47 -1.49 -21.05 -0.12
C GLU A 47 -0.50 -20.56 -1.21
N THR A 48 -0.96 -19.71 -2.13
CA THR A 48 -0.18 -19.15 -3.24
C THR A 48 0.56 -17.92 -2.75
N ILE A 49 1.87 -18.09 -2.61
CA ILE A 49 2.83 -17.02 -2.36
C ILE A 49 3.20 -16.42 -3.71
N GLY A 50 2.99 -15.12 -3.91
CA GLY A 50 3.38 -14.42 -5.14
C GLY A 50 4.90 -14.31 -5.31
N ALA A 51 5.35 -13.78 -6.44
CA ALA A 51 6.76 -13.40 -6.56
C ALA A 51 7.08 -12.20 -5.62
N PRO A 52 8.28 -12.12 -5.04
CA PRO A 52 8.66 -10.97 -4.22
C PRO A 52 8.75 -9.71 -5.09
N MET A 53 8.12 -8.64 -4.64
CA MET A 53 8.25 -7.30 -5.22
C MET A 53 9.31 -6.51 -4.46
N TYR A 54 10.04 -5.66 -5.18
CA TYR A 54 11.11 -4.84 -4.63
C TYR A 54 10.74 -3.36 -4.78
N CYS A 55 10.64 -2.66 -3.65
CA CYS A 55 10.15 -1.29 -3.61
C CYS A 55 11.21 -0.34 -3.08
N ASN A 56 11.28 0.87 -3.62
CA ASN A 56 12.25 1.88 -3.18
C ASN A 56 11.61 2.80 -2.16
N LEU A 57 12.30 3.03 -1.04
CA LEU A 57 11.89 4.05 -0.08
C LEU A 57 12.11 5.45 -0.68
N ILE A 58 11.19 6.37 -0.41
CA ILE A 58 11.30 7.76 -0.84
C ILE A 58 11.97 8.57 0.28
N ALA A 59 13.13 9.14 -0.01
CA ALA A 59 13.94 9.82 0.99
C ALA A 59 13.22 11.05 1.57
N GLY A 60 13.09 11.11 2.89
CA GLY A 60 12.47 12.23 3.60
C GLY A 60 10.94 12.17 3.64
N GLU A 61 10.32 11.15 3.06
CA GLU A 61 8.88 10.99 3.01
C GLU A 61 8.45 9.67 3.64
N PRO A 62 7.28 9.61 4.31
CA PRO A 62 6.75 8.36 4.84
C PRO A 62 6.07 7.59 3.70
N ALA A 63 6.82 7.25 2.65
CA ALA A 63 6.31 6.64 1.43
C ALA A 63 7.35 5.72 0.76
N PHE A 64 6.87 4.82 -0.08
CA PHE A 64 7.69 4.01 -0.97
C PHE A 64 7.07 3.90 -2.36
N GLU A 65 7.90 3.60 -3.35
CA GLU A 65 7.49 3.41 -4.75
C GLU A 65 7.56 1.94 -5.16
N ILE A 66 6.52 1.52 -5.87
CA ILE A 66 6.43 0.23 -6.54
C ILE A 66 6.53 0.50 -8.04
N LYS A 67 7.54 -0.05 -8.69
CA LYS A 67 7.74 0.10 -10.13
C LYS A 67 7.22 -1.14 -10.83
N THR A 68 6.30 -0.95 -11.77
CA THR A 68 5.89 -1.99 -12.73
C THR A 68 6.43 -1.64 -14.11
N GLU A 69 6.22 -2.52 -15.09
CA GLU A 69 6.59 -2.22 -16.49
C GLU A 69 5.79 -1.05 -17.08
N LEU A 70 4.58 -0.79 -16.56
CA LEU A 70 3.63 0.15 -17.13
C LEU A 70 3.56 1.48 -16.38
N THR A 71 3.76 1.46 -15.06
CA THR A 71 3.60 2.65 -14.23
C THR A 71 4.35 2.54 -12.90
N ASN A 72 4.45 3.67 -12.20
CA ASN A 72 4.95 3.72 -10.83
C ASN A 72 3.78 4.00 -9.89
N PHE A 73 3.64 3.16 -8.88
CA PHE A 73 2.67 3.37 -7.81
C PHE A 73 3.36 3.86 -6.56
N ARG A 74 2.68 4.74 -5.84
CA ARG A 74 3.18 5.31 -4.60
C ARG A 74 2.34 4.79 -3.44
N ALA A 75 3.00 4.12 -2.50
CA ALA A 75 2.42 3.75 -1.23
C ALA A 75 2.75 4.83 -0.20
N GLN A 76 1.72 5.49 0.34
CA GLN A 76 1.86 6.57 1.31
C GLN A 76 1.36 6.12 2.67
N LEU A 77 2.21 6.20 3.69
CA LEU A 77 1.79 6.03 5.07
C LEU A 77 0.91 7.22 5.46
N VAL A 78 -0.31 6.93 5.92
CA VAL A 78 -1.27 7.96 6.33
C VAL A 78 -1.36 8.07 7.85
N ASP A 79 -1.06 6.97 8.57
CA ASP A 79 -0.82 6.95 10.01
C ASP A 79 0.05 5.73 10.39
N ALA A 80 0.26 5.46 11.68
CA ALA A 80 1.10 4.35 12.14
C ALA A 80 0.54 2.94 11.84
N GLN A 81 -0.75 2.84 11.50
CA GLN A 81 -1.52 1.62 11.30
C GLN A 81 -2.01 1.44 9.86
N HIS A 82 -1.88 2.45 9.00
CA HIS A 82 -2.40 2.45 7.64
C HIS A 82 -1.45 3.07 6.62
N PHE A 83 -1.39 2.47 5.44
CA PHE A 83 -0.88 3.14 4.24
C PHE A 83 -1.81 2.90 3.07
N ILE A 84 -1.78 3.80 2.09
CA ILE A 84 -2.66 3.78 0.92
C ILE A 84 -1.83 3.71 -0.35
N ILE A 85 -2.27 2.89 -1.30
CA ILE A 85 -1.78 2.89 -2.68
C ILE A 85 -2.93 3.31 -3.58
N ALA A 86 -2.80 4.48 -4.20
CA ALA A 86 -3.85 5.01 -5.06
C ALA A 86 -3.80 4.40 -6.46
N GLY A 87 -4.96 4.08 -7.02
CA GLY A 87 -5.11 3.56 -8.39
C GLY A 87 -4.35 2.26 -8.65
N TRP A 88 -4.09 1.45 -7.62
CA TRP A 88 -3.44 0.17 -7.74
C TRP A 88 -4.37 -0.85 -8.43
N ASP A 89 -3.88 -1.47 -9.51
CA ASP A 89 -4.53 -2.64 -10.08
C ASP A 89 -4.10 -3.86 -9.26
N THR A 90 -4.99 -4.38 -8.42
CA THR A 90 -4.72 -5.56 -7.60
C THR A 90 -4.50 -6.83 -8.43
N ASN A 91 -4.85 -6.82 -9.72
CA ASN A 91 -4.75 -7.98 -10.61
C ASN A 91 -3.61 -7.84 -11.61
N ASP A 92 -2.37 -7.90 -11.11
CA ASP A 92 -1.14 -8.06 -11.91
C ASP A 92 -1.09 -9.38 -12.73
N MET A 93 -2.16 -10.18 -12.72
CA MET A 93 -2.32 -11.39 -13.55
C MET A 93 -2.95 -11.11 -14.93
N ARG A 94 -3.32 -9.85 -15.25
CA ARG A 94 -3.95 -9.49 -16.54
C ARG A 94 -3.11 -8.57 -17.44
N GLY A 95 -1.83 -8.37 -17.14
CA GLY A 95 -0.97 -7.51 -17.96
C GLY A 95 -1.40 -6.04 -17.98
N GLY A 96 -1.88 -5.53 -16.84
CA GLY A 96 -2.33 -4.14 -16.69
C GLY A 96 -3.75 -3.85 -17.21
N VAL A 97 -4.58 -4.88 -17.37
CA VAL A 97 -5.97 -4.73 -17.82
C VAL A 97 -6.93 -4.94 -16.64
N GLY A 98 -7.30 -3.84 -16.01
CA GLY A 98 -8.25 -3.80 -14.89
C GLY A 98 -8.59 -2.37 -14.46
N PRO A 99 -9.73 -2.17 -13.77
CA PRO A 99 -10.01 -0.90 -13.12
C PRO A 99 -8.97 -0.62 -12.02
N ALA A 100 -8.44 0.60 -12.01
CA ALA A 100 -7.52 1.08 -11.00
C ALA A 100 -8.30 1.42 -9.72
N TYR A 101 -8.00 0.74 -8.62
CA TYR A 101 -8.65 0.97 -7.33
C TYR A 101 -7.66 1.47 -6.29
N ASP A 102 -8.15 2.24 -5.33
CA ASP A 102 -7.35 2.54 -4.17
C ASP A 102 -7.33 1.32 -3.24
N VAL A 103 -6.16 0.99 -2.71
CA VAL A 103 -6.00 -0.09 -1.74
C VAL A 103 -5.51 0.49 -0.44
N VAL A 104 -6.19 0.16 0.65
CA VAL A 104 -5.79 0.52 2.01
C VAL A 104 -5.13 -0.69 2.65
N PHE A 105 -3.89 -0.55 3.06
CA PHE A 105 -3.19 -1.54 3.82
C PHE A 105 -3.26 -1.21 5.31
N SER A 106 -3.79 -2.13 6.08
CA SER A 106 -3.99 -2.00 7.52
C SER A 106 -3.12 -2.98 8.29
N ARG A 107 -2.73 -2.61 9.51
CA ARG A 107 -2.13 -3.58 10.45
C ARG A 107 -3.17 -4.64 10.83
N PRO A 108 -2.78 -5.92 10.97
CA PRO A 108 -3.71 -6.96 11.39
C PRO A 108 -4.35 -6.66 12.75
N GLY A 109 -5.66 -6.91 12.87
CA GLY A 109 -6.46 -6.69 14.06
C GLY A 109 -7.48 -5.57 13.88
N ILE A 110 -7.54 -4.63 14.82
CA ILE A 110 -8.62 -3.62 14.87
C ILE A 110 -8.51 -2.60 13.74
N ALA A 111 -7.30 -2.32 13.23
CA ALA A 111 -7.08 -1.29 12.21
C ALA A 111 -7.86 -1.57 10.92
N GLU A 112 -8.01 -2.84 10.55
CA GLU A 112 -8.78 -3.28 9.36
C GLU A 112 -10.21 -2.72 9.34
N LEU A 113 -10.85 -2.63 10.51
CA LEU A 113 -12.23 -2.12 10.64
C LEU A 113 -12.37 -0.64 10.28
N ASN A 114 -11.26 0.11 10.25
CA ASN A 114 -11.24 1.54 9.99
C ASN A 114 -10.72 1.88 8.59
N ALA A 115 -10.34 0.90 7.77
CA ALA A 115 -9.70 1.11 6.48
C ALA A 115 -10.49 2.08 5.57
N ARG A 116 -11.81 1.86 5.47
CA ARG A 116 -12.69 2.72 4.68
C ARG A 116 -12.76 4.16 5.20
N SER A 117 -12.87 4.35 6.52
CA SER A 117 -12.92 5.68 7.13
C SER A 117 -11.62 6.44 6.92
N VAL A 118 -10.47 5.76 7.07
CA VAL A 118 -9.13 6.33 6.82
C VAL A 118 -8.99 6.76 5.36
N TRP A 119 -9.45 5.93 4.42
CA TRP A 119 -9.44 6.30 3.00
C TRP A 119 -10.30 7.51 2.68
N LEU A 120 -11.50 7.60 3.24
CA LEU A 120 -12.39 8.75 3.05
C LEU A 120 -11.75 10.05 3.54
N GLU A 121 -11.11 10.02 4.71
CA GLU A 121 -10.40 11.18 5.26
C GLU A 121 -9.21 11.57 4.38
N TRP A 122 -8.41 10.59 3.96
CA TRP A 122 -7.29 10.82 3.05
C TRP A 122 -7.75 11.45 1.72
N LYS A 123 -8.80 10.94 1.09
CA LYS A 123 -9.37 11.51 -0.15
C LYS A 123 -9.82 12.96 0.01
N GLN A 124 -10.53 13.26 1.09
CA GLN A 124 -10.99 14.63 1.37
C GLN A 124 -9.80 15.60 1.49
N ASN A 125 -8.73 15.17 2.15
CA ASN A 125 -7.52 15.97 2.29
C ASN A 125 -6.82 16.21 0.94
N GLN A 126 -6.74 15.20 0.06
CA GLN A 126 -6.18 15.36 -1.28
C GLN A 126 -6.95 16.41 -2.10
N THR A 127 -8.29 16.30 -2.15
CA THR A 127 -9.14 17.26 -2.88
C THR A 127 -9.03 18.68 -2.33
N ARG A 128 -8.80 18.83 -1.02
CA ARG A 128 -8.59 20.15 -0.41
C ARG A 128 -7.27 20.76 -0.85
N SER A 129 -6.18 19.98 -0.79
CA SER A 129 -4.85 20.45 -1.24
C SER A 129 -4.83 20.85 -2.72
N GLU A 130 -5.57 20.15 -3.59
CA GLU A 130 -5.71 20.48 -5.01
C GLU A 130 -6.49 21.79 -5.27
N ARG A 131 -7.35 22.23 -4.33
CA ARG A 131 -8.12 23.48 -4.46
C ARG A 131 -7.39 24.70 -3.91
N GLU A 132 -6.43 24.47 -3.02
CA GLU A 132 -5.68 25.52 -2.32
C GLU A 132 -4.31 25.82 -2.95
N GLY A 133 -3.85 24.99 -3.90
CA GLY A 133 -2.59 25.17 -4.66
C GLY A 133 -2.82 25.63 -6.09
#